data_AF-A0A956M2Z6-F1
#
_entry.id   AF-A0A956M2Z6-F1
#
_cell.length_a   1.000
_cell.length_b   1.000
_cell.length_c   1.000
_cell.angle_alpha   90.00
_cell.angle_beta   90.00
_cell.angle_gamma   90.00
#
_symmetry.space_group_name_H-M   'P 1'
#
loop_
_entity.id
_entity.type
_entity.pdbx_description
1 polymer ?
#
loop_
_entity_poly.entity_id
_entity_poly.type
_entity_poly.pdbx_seq_one_letter_code
_entity_poly.pdbx_strand_id
1 'polypeptide(L)'
;GSGPGRVIALSAIGNPESFHRTLVTRGLEIADRLVHRDHRRLTDQDVANADTAARRTGADWIACTEKDLWNLPAAWRPRVPLLVPRLEVTVEREADLLRFLEARLAGAS
;
A
#
# COMPACT_ATOMS: atom_id res chain seq x y z
N GLY A 1 -9.61 19.73 -17.80
CA GLY A 1 -8.68 18.77 -18.40
C GLY A 1 -7.55 18.56 -17.42
N SER A 2 -7.36 17.33 -16.98
CA SER A 2 -6.14 16.88 -16.30
C SER A 2 -6.08 15.38 -16.53
N GLY A 3 -4.94 14.85 -16.96
CA GLY A 3 -4.75 13.41 -17.10
C GLY A 3 -4.92 12.70 -15.75
N PRO A 4 -4.89 11.35 -15.74
CA PRO A 4 -4.85 10.61 -14.49
C PRO A 4 -3.66 11.10 -13.66
N GLY A 5 -3.89 11.40 -12.38
CA GLY A 5 -2.81 11.93 -11.55
C GLY A 5 -1.77 10.83 -11.25
N ARG A 6 -0.51 11.25 -11.13
CA ARG A 6 0.66 10.37 -11.18
C ARG A 6 1.13 10.00 -9.79
N VAL A 7 1.45 8.73 -9.55
CA VAL A 7 1.80 8.23 -8.22
C VAL A 7 3.07 7.38 -8.21
N ILE A 8 3.89 7.56 -7.17
CA ILE A 8 4.95 6.61 -6.82
C ILE A 8 4.36 5.52 -5.92
N ALA A 9 4.46 4.26 -6.32
CA ALA A 9 4.02 3.14 -5.50
C ALA A 9 5.18 2.65 -4.61
N LEU A 10 5.14 2.94 -3.31
CA LEU A 10 6.11 2.49 -2.31
C LEU A 10 5.49 1.35 -1.49
N SER A 11 6.09 0.15 -1.50
CA SER A 11 5.55 -0.98 -0.74
C SER A 11 6.60 -1.96 -0.23
N ALA A 12 6.32 -2.57 0.93
CA ALA A 12 7.13 -3.63 1.52
C ALA A 12 6.24 -4.81 1.91
N ILE A 13 5.43 -5.31 0.97
CA ILE A 13 4.40 -6.35 1.18
C ILE A 13 4.64 -7.58 0.30
N GLY A 14 4.09 -8.73 0.69
CA GLY A 14 4.24 -9.99 -0.05
C GLY A 14 3.55 -10.04 -1.43
N ASN A 15 2.56 -9.18 -1.69
CA ASN A 15 1.87 -9.10 -2.97
C ASN A 15 1.75 -7.64 -3.48
N PRO A 16 2.85 -7.04 -3.98
CA PRO A 16 2.86 -5.65 -4.44
C PRO A 16 1.93 -5.43 -5.64
N GLU A 17 1.71 -6.45 -6.48
CA GLU A 17 0.86 -6.33 -7.66
C GLU A 17 -0.61 -6.07 -7.32
N SER A 18 -1.11 -6.67 -6.23
CA SER A 18 -2.44 -6.35 -5.74
C SER A 18 -2.58 -4.89 -5.33
N PHE A 19 -1.56 -4.31 -4.70
CA PHE A 19 -1.53 -2.90 -4.35
C PHE A 19 -1.49 -2.00 -5.59
N HIS A 20 -0.65 -2.33 -6.57
CA HIS A 20 -0.60 -1.59 -7.85
C HIS A 20 -1.95 -1.57 -8.56
N ARG A 21 -2.61 -2.73 -8.64
CA ARG A 21 -3.94 -2.83 -9.26
C ARG A 21 -4.97 -1.95 -8.54
N THR A 22 -4.91 -1.87 -7.21
CA THR A 22 -5.76 -0.93 -6.44
C THR A 22 -5.51 0.52 -6.86
N LEU A 23 -4.26 0.96 -7.02
CA LEU A 23 -3.96 2.33 -7.46
C LEU A 23 -4.50 2.60 -8.88
N VAL A 24 -4.26 1.68 -9.81
CA VAL A 24 -4.69 1.81 -11.20
C VAL A 24 -6.21 1.81 -11.33
N THR A 25 -6.91 0.92 -10.63
CA THR A 25 -8.39 0.85 -10.65
C THR A 25 -9.05 2.08 -10.03
N ARG A 26 -8.33 2.83 -9.19
CA ARG A 26 -8.76 4.14 -8.66
C ARG A 26 -8.42 5.31 -9.58
N GLY A 27 -7.90 5.05 -10.78
CA GLY A 27 -7.63 6.05 -11.82
C GLY A 27 -6.27 6.74 -11.71
N LEU A 28 -5.34 6.19 -10.94
CA LEU A 28 -3.97 6.72 -10.83
C LEU A 28 -3.04 6.08 -11.87
N GLU A 29 -2.12 6.87 -12.41
CA GLU A 29 -1.01 6.39 -13.25
C GLU A 29 0.21 6.12 -12.36
N ILE A 30 0.73 4.89 -12.35
CA ILE A 30 1.94 4.56 -11.59
C ILE A 30 3.16 5.05 -12.37
N ALA A 31 3.81 6.10 -11.85
CA ALA A 31 4.98 6.72 -12.47
C ALA A 31 6.29 5.99 -12.12
N ASP A 32 6.37 5.36 -10.94
CA ASP A 32 7.47 4.48 -10.54
C ASP A 32 7.02 3.49 -9.46
N ARG A 33 7.75 2.37 -9.31
CA ARG A 33 7.47 1.31 -8.33
C ARG A 33 8.71 1.05 -7.47
N LEU A 34 8.59 1.35 -6.19
CA LEU A 34 9.61 1.09 -5.18
C LEU A 34 9.16 -0.07 -4.29
N VAL A 35 9.56 -1.28 -4.69
CA VAL A 35 9.16 -2.53 -4.03
C VAL A 35 10.30 -3.04 -3.17
N HIS A 36 10.01 -3.25 -1.89
CA HIS A 36 10.93 -3.78 -0.89
C HIS A 36 10.49 -5.18 -0.44
N ARG A 37 11.41 -5.93 0.16
CA ARG A 37 11.11 -7.25 0.74
C ARG A 37 10.00 -7.13 1.79
N ASP A 38 9.14 -8.15 1.85
CA ASP A 38 8.05 -8.18 2.83
C ASP A 38 8.58 -8.05 4.26
N HIS A 39 7.78 -7.42 5.12
CA HIS A 39 8.06 -7.11 6.53
C HIS A 39 9.29 -6.25 6.82
N ARG A 40 10.00 -5.77 5.79
CA ARG A 40 11.13 -4.87 5.99
C ARG A 40 10.64 -3.50 6.46
N ARG A 41 11.32 -2.94 7.47
CA ARG A 41 11.15 -1.53 7.86
C ARG A 41 11.74 -0.61 6.78
N LEU A 42 10.98 0.41 6.39
CA LEU A 42 11.45 1.39 5.41
C LEU A 42 12.42 2.35 6.10
N THR A 43 13.60 2.51 5.53
CA THR A 43 14.67 3.36 6.08
C THR A 43 14.58 4.78 5.53
N ASP A 44 15.34 5.69 6.12
CA ASP A 44 15.49 7.07 5.63
C ASP A 44 15.95 7.11 4.16
N GLN A 45 16.79 6.16 3.75
CA GLN A 45 17.24 6.06 2.37
C GLN A 45 16.10 5.63 1.43
N ASP A 46 15.23 4.72 1.86
CA ASP A 46 14.12 4.25 1.02
C ASP A 46 13.12 5.38 0.75
N VAL A 47 12.81 6.17 1.77
CA VAL A 47 11.90 7.31 1.61
C VAL A 47 12.53 8.48 0.86
N ALA A 48 13.85 8.70 1.00
CA ALA A 48 14.58 9.65 0.17
C ALA A 48 14.61 9.25 -1.32
N ASN A 49 14.65 7.93 -1.60
CA ASN A 49 14.51 7.42 -2.96
C ASN A 49 13.10 7.67 -3.50
N ALA A 50 12.05 7.52 -2.68
CA ALA A 50 10.68 7.86 -3.05
C ALA A 50 10.51 9.35 -3.38
N ASP A 51 11.06 10.25 -2.56
CA ASP A 51 11.05 11.69 -2.83
C ASP A 51 11.81 12.04 -4.12
N THR A 52 12.93 11.37 -4.39
CA THR A 52 13.72 11.55 -5.62
C THR A 52 12.96 11.05 -6.84
N ALA A 53 12.30 9.89 -6.74
CA ALA A 53 11.48 9.33 -7.80
C ALA A 53 10.28 10.23 -8.11
N ALA A 54 9.60 10.74 -7.08
CA ALA A 54 8.48 11.68 -7.24
C ALA A 54 8.92 12.94 -8.00
N ARG A 55 10.04 13.55 -7.59
CA ARG A 55 10.60 14.72 -8.28
C ARG A 55 10.98 14.41 -9.73
N ARG A 56 11.65 13.28 -9.98
CA ARG A 56 12.14 12.88 -11.31
C ARG A 56 11.00 12.64 -12.30
N THR A 57 9.90 12.07 -11.82
CA THR A 57 8.77 11.63 -12.67
C THR A 57 7.62 12.63 -12.71
N GLY A 58 7.72 13.73 -11.95
CA GLY A 58 6.64 14.69 -11.77
C GLY A 58 5.41 14.05 -11.13
N ALA A 59 5.59 13.11 -10.20
CA ALA A 59 4.48 12.46 -9.52
C ALA A 59 3.78 13.46 -8.58
N ASP A 60 2.46 13.41 -8.58
CA ASP A 60 1.61 14.23 -7.72
C ASP A 60 1.54 13.67 -6.29
N TRP A 61 1.77 12.35 -6.14
CA TRP A 61 1.68 11.65 -4.85
C TRP A 61 2.71 10.55 -4.69
N ILE A 62 2.97 10.19 -3.43
CA ILE A 62 3.56 8.91 -3.04
C ILE A 62 2.45 8.09 -2.38
N ALA A 63 2.27 6.84 -2.77
CA ALA A 63 1.33 5.93 -2.13
C ALA A 63 2.06 4.80 -1.41
N CYS A 64 1.59 4.43 -0.23
CA CYS A 64 1.99 3.22 0.48
C CYS A 64 0.78 2.47 1.04
N THR A 65 0.98 1.22 1.46
CA THR A 65 -0.08 0.45 2.12
C THR A 65 -0.29 0.90 3.56
N GLU A 66 -1.45 0.58 4.16
CA GLU A 66 -1.70 0.79 5.60
C GLU A 66 -0.67 0.06 6.46
N LYS A 67 -0.22 -1.12 6.04
CA LYS A 67 0.84 -1.88 6.74
C LYS A 67 2.16 -1.11 6.73
N ASP A 68 2.54 -0.58 5.57
CA ASP A 68 3.83 0.08 5.40
C ASP A 68 3.88 1.45 6.09
N LEU A 69 2.73 2.11 6.27
CA LEU A 69 2.61 3.36 7.03
C LEU A 69 3.23 3.25 8.43
N TRP A 70 3.00 2.12 9.12
CA TRP A 70 3.57 1.83 10.45
C TRP A 70 5.09 1.62 10.44
N ASN A 71 5.66 1.36 9.27
CA ASN A 71 7.08 1.08 9.07
C ASN A 71 7.84 2.27 8.47
N LEU A 72 7.17 3.40 8.22
CA LEU A 72 7.83 4.61 7.74
C LEU A 72 8.65 5.28 8.85
N PRO A 73 9.79 5.94 8.50
CA PRO A 73 10.52 6.74 9.45
C PRO A 73 9.67 7.89 10.00
N ALA A 74 9.60 8.04 11.32
CA ALA A 74 8.76 9.04 11.98
C ALA A 74 9.14 10.50 11.63
N ALA A 75 10.42 10.74 11.31
CA ALA A 75 10.92 12.05 10.91
C ALA A 75 10.65 12.38 9.44
N TRP A 76 10.22 11.40 8.62
CA TRP A 76 10.00 11.62 7.21
C TRP A 76 8.84 12.59 6.98
N ARG A 77 9.07 13.56 6.09
CA ARG A 77 8.07 14.51 5.61
C ARG A 77 8.12 14.45 4.08
N PRO A 78 7.17 13.72 3.46
CA PRO A 78 7.12 13.56 2.01
C PRO A 78 7.07 14.91 1.29
N ARG A 79 7.78 15.05 0.17
CA ARG A 79 7.77 16.29 -0.63
C ARG A 79 6.48 16.50 -1.42
N VAL A 80 5.72 15.43 -1.61
CA VAL A 80 4.40 15.41 -2.23
C VAL A 80 3.44 14.68 -1.28
N PRO A 81 2.12 14.91 -1.33
CA PRO A 81 1.21 14.30 -0.37
C PRO A 81 1.27 12.76 -0.39
N LEU A 82 1.18 12.17 0.80
CA LEU A 82 1.16 10.73 1.00
C LEU A 82 -0.27 10.20 0.89
N LEU A 83 -0.48 9.21 0.02
CA LEU A 83 -1.73 8.48 -0.13
C LEU A 83 -1.63 7.11 0.56
N VAL A 84 -2.60 6.78 1.39
CA VAL A 84 -2.69 5.47 2.04
C VAL A 84 -4.05 4.88 1.69
N PRO A 85 -4.14 4.03 0.63
CA PRO A 85 -5.40 3.41 0.26
C PRO A 85 -5.89 2.51 1.39
N ARG A 86 -7.11 2.75 1.85
CA ARG A 86 -7.77 1.91 2.84
C ARG A 86 -8.33 0.66 2.18
N LEU A 87 -8.01 -0.51 2.73
CA LEU A 87 -8.61 -1.75 2.29
C LEU A 87 -9.87 -2.03 3.12
N GLU A 88 -10.97 -2.36 2.44
CA GLU A 88 -12.17 -2.88 3.07
C GLU A 88 -12.34 -4.35 2.68
N VAL A 89 -12.61 -5.20 3.67
CA VAL A 89 -12.80 -6.64 3.47
C VAL A 89 -14.27 -6.95 3.71
N THR A 90 -14.93 -7.50 2.70
CA THR A 90 -16.31 -7.98 2.78
C THR A 90 -16.35 -9.48 2.56
N VAL A 91 -17.08 -10.21 3.39
CA VAL A 91 -17.26 -11.66 3.25
C VAL A 91 -18.67 -11.94 2.76
N GLU A 92 -18.81 -12.45 1.53
CA GLU A 92 -20.12 -12.69 0.91
C GLU A 92 -21.00 -13.68 1.70
N ARG A 93 -20.38 -14.69 2.32
CA ARG A 93 -21.06 -15.70 3.16
C ARG A 93 -20.51 -15.69 4.58
N GLU A 94 -20.58 -14.53 5.22
CA GLU A 94 -20.06 -14.31 6.57
C GLU A 94 -20.57 -15.35 7.56
N ALA A 95 -21.87 -15.66 7.54
CA ALA A 95 -22.46 -16.65 8.43
C ALA A 95 -21.87 -18.06 8.24
N ASP A 96 -21.52 -18.44 7.01
CA ASP A 96 -20.89 -19.74 6.73
C ASP A 96 -19.45 -19.76 7.25
N LEU A 97 -18.71 -18.66 7.07
CA LEU A 97 -17.35 -18.50 7.60
C LEU A 97 -17.33 -18.59 9.12
N LEU A 98 -18.25 -17.89 9.81
CA LEU A 98 -18.33 -17.89 11.27
C LEU A 98 -18.63 -19.30 11.79
N ARG A 99 -19.63 -20.01 11.22
CA ARG A 99 -19.92 -21.40 11.60
C ARG A 99 -18.72 -22.33 11.38
N PHE A 100 -17.99 -22.14 10.28
CA PHE A 100 -16.77 -22.91 10.02
C PHE A 100 -15.68 -22.67 11.08
N LEU A 101 -15.46 -21.40 11.47
CA LEU A 101 -14.47 -21.04 12.50
C LEU A 101 -14.88 -21.58 13.87
N GLU A 102 -16.14 -21.45 14.27
CA GLU A 102 -16.67 -21.96 15.54
C GLU A 102 -16.48 -23.48 15.67
N ALA A 103 -16.84 -24.24 14.64
CA ALA A 103 -16.68 -25.70 14.64
C ALA A 103 -15.21 -26.13 14.79
N ARG A 104 -14.25 -25.36 14.25
CA ARG A 104 -12.82 -25.66 14.34
C ARG A 104 -12.19 -25.22 15.65
N LEU A 105 -12.64 -24.13 16.25
CA LEU A 105 -12.18 -23.68 17.57
C LEU A 105 -12.74 -24.57 18.69
N ALA A 106 -14.00 -25.00 18.57
CA ALA A 106 -14.62 -25.92 19.53
C ALA A 106 -14.04 -27.34 19.48
N GLY A 107 -13.59 -27.80 18.31
CA GLY A 107 -12.96 -29.11 18.13
C GLY A 107 -11.45 -29.15 18.44
N ALA A 108 -10.85 -28.02 18.83
CA ALA A 108 -9.42 -27.90 19.18
C ALA A 108 -9.18 -27.81 20.69
N SER A 109 -10.20 -28.05 21.51
CA SER A 109 -10.15 -28.12 22.99
C SER A 109 -10.26 -29.56 23.48
#